data_AF-A0A7V6MWU6-F1
#
_entry.id   AF-A0A7V6MWU6-F1
#
_cell.length_a   1.000
_cell.length_b   1.000
_cell.length_c   1.000
_cell.angle_alpha   90.00
_cell.angle_beta   90.00
_cell.angle_gamma   90.00
#
_symmetry.space_group_name_H-M   'P 1'
#
loop_
_entity.id
_entity.type
_entity.pdbx_description
1 polymer ?
#
loop_
_entity_poly.entity_id
_entity_poly.type
_entity_poly.pdbx_seq_one_letter_code
_entity_poly.pdbx_strand_id
1 'polypeptide(L)'
;SAIKESDLLIAATSKPVSRTRAVQSARDMGIRYLAMGGITTETLLKGSITADFEELYHLTSKYADTINQGNTVHITSEAGTDLTFSIKGRKALALDGRMDEVSNSAGIPSGEAACAPVEGTAEGIAVIDAAMHEIGLLQEPIVLKVKKGNVVEITGGVEANQLRELLETSGDSNSYNIGEFAFGTNPAACVVHNVQEFKNKLGTIHIALGNNKNLFGNTFSKTHLDAIMLKPTVSIDGKVVIDKGKPVT
;
A
#
# COMPACT_ATOMS: atom_id res chain seq x y z
N SER A 1 -21.30 13.77 20.64
CA SER A 1 -21.44 13.20 22.00
C SER A 1 -21.09 11.73 21.98
N ALA A 2 -21.78 10.87 21.21
CA ALA A 2 -21.57 9.42 21.21
C ALA A 2 -20.10 8.93 21.03
N ILE A 3 -19.36 9.46 20.05
CA ILE A 3 -17.94 9.07 19.84
C ILE A 3 -17.08 9.39 21.08
N LYS A 4 -17.34 10.53 21.74
CA LYS A 4 -16.51 11.01 22.86
C LYS A 4 -16.62 10.16 24.13
N GLU A 5 -17.65 9.32 24.20
CA GLU A 5 -17.94 8.44 25.34
C GLU A 5 -17.52 6.99 25.06
N SER A 6 -16.88 6.72 23.92
CA SER A 6 -16.51 5.37 23.48
C SER A 6 -15.03 5.07 23.71
N ASP A 7 -14.69 3.84 24.09
CA ASP A 7 -13.29 3.37 24.18
C ASP A 7 -12.69 2.95 22.83
N LEU A 8 -13.56 2.65 21.85
CA LEU A 8 -13.20 2.15 20.51
C LEU A 8 -14.22 2.65 19.47
N LEU A 9 -13.72 3.24 18.40
CA LEU A 9 -14.47 3.59 17.21
C LEU A 9 -14.19 2.57 16.11
N ILE A 10 -15.21 1.79 15.73
CA ILE A 10 -15.16 0.88 14.58
C ILE A 10 -15.83 1.55 13.38
N ALA A 11 -15.07 1.81 12.32
CA ALA A 11 -15.57 2.44 11.10
C ALA A 11 -15.71 1.44 9.95
N ALA A 12 -16.74 0.59 10.04
CA ALA A 12 -17.19 -0.28 8.96
C ALA A 12 -18.10 0.50 8.00
N THR A 13 -17.48 1.22 7.06
CA THR A 13 -18.16 2.15 6.15
C THR A 13 -17.92 1.77 4.70
N SER A 14 -18.84 2.11 3.79
CA SER A 14 -18.68 1.82 2.36
C SER A 14 -17.50 2.55 1.70
N LYS A 15 -17.04 3.65 2.31
CA LYS A 15 -15.84 4.41 1.90
C LYS A 15 -14.92 4.65 3.10
N PRO A 16 -13.59 4.79 2.91
CA PRO A 16 -12.68 5.14 3.99
C PRO A 16 -13.03 6.49 4.64
N VAL A 17 -13.14 6.53 5.97
CA VAL A 17 -13.45 7.75 6.75
C VAL A 17 -12.31 8.19 7.69
N SER A 18 -11.17 7.52 7.59
CA SER A 18 -10.01 7.72 8.47
C SER A 18 -9.46 9.14 8.45
N ARG A 19 -9.75 9.92 7.40
CA ARG A 19 -9.30 11.31 7.20
C ARG A 19 -10.35 12.36 7.61
N THR A 20 -11.48 11.95 8.18
CA THR A 20 -12.51 12.91 8.61
C THR A 20 -12.11 13.62 9.89
N ARG A 21 -12.58 14.87 10.08
CA ARG A 21 -12.37 15.63 11.33
C ARG A 21 -12.89 14.88 12.56
N ALA A 22 -13.96 14.09 12.40
CA ALA A 22 -14.54 13.30 13.48
C ALA A 22 -13.59 12.20 13.96
N VAL A 23 -13.00 11.42 13.03
CA VAL A 23 -12.02 10.37 13.38
C VAL A 23 -10.76 11.00 13.95
N GLN A 24 -10.26 12.09 13.36
CA GLN A 24 -9.07 12.78 13.90
C GLN A 24 -9.31 13.25 15.34
N SER A 25 -10.44 13.92 15.60
CA SER A 25 -10.77 14.39 16.95
C SER A 25 -10.90 13.23 17.95
N ALA A 26 -11.41 12.07 17.51
CA ALA A 26 -11.50 10.89 18.37
C ALA A 26 -10.11 10.37 18.74
N ARG A 27 -9.21 10.27 17.76
CA ARG A 27 -7.82 9.84 17.97
C ARG A 27 -7.05 10.81 18.87
N ASP A 28 -7.24 12.12 18.70
CA ASP A 28 -6.63 13.15 19.54
C ASP A 28 -7.11 13.05 21.01
N MET A 29 -8.30 12.50 21.24
CA MET A 29 -8.85 12.21 22.58
C MET A 29 -8.39 10.86 23.15
N GLY A 30 -7.52 10.12 22.45
CA GLY A 30 -7.04 8.80 22.87
C GLY A 30 -8.03 7.66 22.62
N ILE A 31 -9.09 7.90 21.84
CA ILE A 31 -10.06 6.86 21.49
C ILE A 31 -9.43 5.95 20.44
N ARG A 32 -9.51 4.63 20.67
CA ARG A 32 -9.01 3.63 19.71
C ARG A 32 -9.78 3.67 18.41
N TYR A 33 -9.11 3.40 17.30
CA TYR A 33 -9.74 3.47 15.97
C TYR A 33 -9.47 2.23 15.11
N LEU A 34 -10.54 1.54 14.70
CA LEU A 34 -10.49 0.45 13.73
C LEU A 34 -11.04 0.92 12.39
N ALA A 35 -10.17 1.05 11.39
CA ALA A 35 -10.55 1.37 10.02
C ALA A 35 -11.01 0.11 9.28
N MET A 36 -12.25 0.09 8.81
CA MET A 36 -12.85 -1.01 8.04
C MET A 36 -13.58 -0.47 6.81
N GLY A 37 -12.93 0.49 6.12
CA GLY A 37 -13.49 1.13 4.94
C GLY A 37 -13.57 0.15 3.76
N GLY A 38 -14.72 0.10 3.08
CA GLY A 38 -14.96 -0.80 1.95
C GLY A 38 -15.10 -2.27 2.36
N ILE A 39 -15.27 -2.57 3.65
CA ILE A 39 -15.40 -3.95 4.11
C ILE A 39 -16.73 -4.56 3.65
N THR A 40 -16.67 -5.83 3.26
CA THR A 40 -17.85 -6.63 2.90
C THR A 40 -18.02 -7.78 3.89
N THR A 41 -19.20 -8.41 3.91
CA THR A 41 -19.41 -9.65 4.68
C THR A 41 -18.41 -10.73 4.30
N GLU A 42 -18.00 -10.81 3.03
CA GLU A 42 -17.00 -11.78 2.59
C GLU A 42 -15.62 -11.49 3.20
N THR A 43 -15.20 -10.22 3.23
CA THR A 43 -13.94 -9.79 3.87
C THR A 43 -13.92 -10.06 5.38
N LEU A 44 -15.09 -10.19 6.02
CA LEU A 44 -15.22 -10.55 7.44
C LEU A 44 -15.26 -12.05 7.71
N LEU A 45 -15.49 -12.87 6.69
CA LEU A 45 -15.63 -14.32 6.82
C LEU A 45 -14.45 -15.09 6.21
N LYS A 46 -13.68 -14.44 5.34
CA LYS A 46 -12.58 -15.03 4.57
C LYS A 46 -11.45 -14.02 4.39
N GLY A 47 -10.28 -14.50 4.01
CA GLY A 47 -9.17 -13.63 3.61
C GLY A 47 -8.34 -13.17 4.79
N SER A 48 -7.85 -11.93 4.74
CA SER A 48 -6.90 -11.36 5.70
C SER A 48 -7.35 -11.48 7.17
N ILE A 49 -8.67 -11.42 7.41
CA ILE A 49 -9.27 -11.51 8.75
C ILE A 49 -9.06 -12.89 9.41
N THR A 50 -8.83 -13.94 8.62
CA THR A 50 -8.66 -15.32 9.13
C THR A 50 -7.20 -15.68 9.39
N ALA A 51 -6.28 -14.72 9.24
CA ALA A 51 -4.86 -14.92 9.53
C ALA A 51 -4.61 -15.10 11.04
N ASP A 52 -3.49 -15.76 11.37
CA ASP A 52 -2.92 -15.66 12.71
C ASP A 52 -2.25 -14.28 12.85
N PHE A 53 -2.81 -13.42 13.68
CA PHE A 53 -2.33 -12.04 13.84
C PHE A 53 -0.99 -11.94 14.61
N GLU A 54 -0.61 -12.97 15.37
CA GLU A 54 0.71 -13.00 16.01
C GLU A 54 1.78 -13.35 14.97
N GLU A 55 1.52 -14.35 14.12
CA GLU A 55 2.41 -14.66 13.00
C GLU A 55 2.50 -13.49 12.01
N LEU A 56 1.35 -12.85 11.71
CA LEU A 56 1.29 -11.69 10.83
C LEU A 56 2.11 -10.51 11.40
N TYR A 57 2.02 -10.26 12.70
CA TYR A 57 2.82 -9.24 13.38
C TYR A 57 4.32 -9.49 13.21
N HIS A 58 4.79 -10.70 13.48
CA HIS A 58 6.21 -11.03 13.36
C HIS A 58 6.70 -10.88 11.92
N LEU A 59 5.92 -11.36 10.94
CA LEU A 59 6.29 -11.28 9.54
C LEU A 59 6.29 -9.85 9.02
N THR A 60 5.24 -9.08 9.31
CA THR A 60 5.12 -7.67 8.90
C THR A 60 6.23 -6.84 9.51
N SER A 61 6.54 -7.07 10.79
CA SER A 61 7.66 -6.42 11.48
C SER A 61 9.01 -6.74 10.84
N LYS A 62 9.25 -8.01 10.46
CA LYS A 62 10.48 -8.40 9.74
C LYS A 62 10.65 -7.63 8.42
N TYR A 63 9.57 -7.48 7.65
CA TYR A 63 9.61 -6.69 6.41
C TYR A 63 9.82 -5.20 6.66
N ALA A 64 9.15 -4.63 7.67
CA ALA A 64 9.35 -3.23 8.06
C ALA A 64 10.80 -2.97 8.52
N ASP A 65 11.40 -3.88 9.28
CA ASP A 65 12.81 -3.79 9.70
C ASP A 65 13.77 -3.90 8.51
N THR A 66 13.45 -4.76 7.54
CA THR A 66 14.23 -4.87 6.30
C THR A 66 14.23 -3.54 5.53
N ILE A 67 13.08 -2.85 5.46
CA ILE A 67 12.99 -1.50 4.88
C ILE A 67 13.80 -0.50 5.72
N ASN A 68 13.64 -0.48 7.04
CA ASN A 68 14.32 0.46 7.94
C ASN A 68 15.85 0.39 7.84
N GLN A 69 16.40 -0.79 7.55
CA GLN A 69 17.83 -1.04 7.43
C GLN A 69 18.37 -0.84 6.00
N GLY A 70 17.49 -0.80 5.00
CA GLY A 70 17.83 -0.72 3.59
C GLY A 70 18.05 0.70 3.08
N ASN A 71 18.75 0.83 1.95
CA ASN A 71 18.96 2.11 1.29
C ASN A 71 18.35 2.18 -0.10
N THR A 72 18.41 1.11 -0.88
CA THR A 72 17.96 1.07 -2.27
C THR A 72 17.13 -0.18 -2.53
N VAL A 73 15.94 0.01 -3.09
CA VAL A 73 15.06 -1.06 -3.56
C VAL A 73 15.21 -1.19 -5.07
N HIS A 74 15.34 -2.42 -5.55
CA HIS A 74 15.26 -2.75 -6.97
C HIS A 74 14.22 -3.85 -7.18
N ILE A 75 13.24 -3.57 -8.04
CA ILE A 75 12.13 -4.44 -8.37
C ILE A 75 12.29 -4.89 -9.81
N THR A 76 12.19 -6.20 -10.05
CA THR A 76 12.12 -6.78 -11.39
C THR A 76 10.94 -7.73 -11.52
N SER A 77 10.45 -7.98 -12.73
CA SER A 77 9.46 -9.03 -12.99
C SER A 77 9.56 -9.57 -14.41
N GLU A 78 9.05 -10.78 -14.63
CA GLU A 78 8.91 -11.35 -15.98
C GLU A 78 7.95 -10.53 -16.87
N ALA A 79 7.05 -9.75 -16.26
CA ALA A 79 6.16 -8.82 -16.96
C ALA A 79 6.88 -7.57 -17.50
N GLY A 80 8.15 -7.36 -17.14
CA GLY A 80 8.97 -6.25 -17.64
C GLY A 80 9.15 -5.10 -16.65
N THR A 81 8.79 -5.28 -15.38
CA THR A 81 9.18 -4.31 -14.34
C THR A 81 10.71 -4.31 -14.22
N ASP A 82 11.27 -3.11 -14.16
CA ASP A 82 12.66 -2.82 -13.79
C ASP A 82 12.65 -1.41 -13.19
N LEU A 83 12.43 -1.33 -11.88
CA LEU A 83 12.24 -0.08 -11.16
C LEU A 83 13.20 -0.02 -9.96
N THR A 84 13.94 1.08 -9.84
CA THR A 84 14.83 1.33 -8.70
C THR A 84 14.44 2.62 -7.99
N PHE A 85 14.54 2.66 -6.67
CA PHE A 85 14.42 3.88 -5.87
C PHE A 85 15.17 3.77 -4.54
N SER A 86 15.46 4.92 -3.93
CA SER A 86 16.04 4.98 -2.59
C SER A 86 14.94 4.93 -1.52
N ILE A 87 15.22 4.22 -0.44
CA ILE A 87 14.49 4.23 0.83
C ILE A 87 15.38 4.69 2.00
N LYS A 88 16.58 5.20 1.71
CA LYS A 88 17.56 5.60 2.71
C LYS A 88 16.97 6.62 3.70
N GLY A 89 17.05 6.29 4.99
CA GLY A 89 16.58 7.15 6.08
C GLY A 89 15.06 7.21 6.22
N ARG A 90 14.31 6.36 5.52
CA ARG A 90 12.86 6.24 5.69
C ARG A 90 12.54 5.38 6.90
N LYS A 91 11.38 5.66 7.49
CA LYS A 91 10.78 4.83 8.54
C LYS A 91 9.63 4.05 7.92
N ALA A 92 9.68 2.73 8.05
CA ALA A 92 8.61 1.85 7.64
C ALA A 92 7.46 1.86 8.67
N LEU A 93 6.25 1.62 8.17
CA LEU A 93 5.08 1.28 8.96
C LEU A 93 4.82 -0.23 8.82
N ALA A 94 4.66 -0.90 9.95
CA ALA A 94 4.08 -2.23 10.01
C ALA A 94 2.57 -2.09 10.22
N LEU A 95 1.77 -2.51 9.24
CA LEU A 95 0.32 -2.44 9.25
C LEU A 95 -0.24 -3.86 9.34
N ASP A 96 -0.01 -4.51 10.49
CA ASP A 96 -0.35 -5.91 10.77
C ASP A 96 -1.78 -6.10 11.34
N GLY A 97 -2.50 -5.00 11.59
CA GLY A 97 -3.87 -5.02 12.08
C GLY A 97 -4.01 -5.08 13.60
N ARG A 98 -2.90 -5.13 14.36
CA ARG A 98 -2.92 -4.93 15.81
C ARG A 98 -3.01 -3.45 16.14
N MET A 99 -3.77 -3.15 17.20
CA MET A 99 -3.69 -1.85 17.86
C MET A 99 -2.63 -1.94 18.94
N ASP A 100 -1.47 -1.33 18.72
CA ASP A 100 -0.51 -1.09 19.80
C ASP A 100 -0.85 0.18 20.58
N GLU A 101 -0.23 0.34 21.75
CA GLU A 101 -0.46 1.50 22.63
C GLU A 101 0.00 2.83 22.00
N VAL A 102 0.84 2.78 20.96
CA VAL A 102 1.45 3.94 20.33
C VAL A 102 0.58 4.48 19.19
N SER A 103 0.17 3.62 18.27
CA SER A 103 -0.70 3.96 17.15
C SER A 103 -2.15 4.15 17.58
N ASN A 104 -2.58 3.38 18.60
CA ASN A 104 -3.95 3.32 19.10
C ASN A 104 -4.98 3.14 17.97
N SER A 105 -4.56 2.54 16.85
CA SER A 105 -5.37 2.40 15.65
C SER A 105 -4.89 1.26 14.77
N ALA A 106 -5.82 0.58 14.12
CA ALA A 106 -5.54 -0.49 13.17
C ALA A 106 -6.46 -0.41 11.94
N GLY A 107 -6.05 -1.03 10.85
CA GLY A 107 -6.88 -1.24 9.67
C GLY A 107 -7.24 -2.71 9.50
N ILE A 108 -8.40 -3.00 8.93
CA ILE A 108 -8.76 -4.34 8.45
C ILE A 108 -9.43 -4.17 7.08
N PRO A 109 -9.02 -4.92 6.04
CA PRO A 109 -7.96 -5.94 6.03
C PRO A 109 -6.55 -5.37 6.25
N SER A 110 -5.61 -6.23 6.68
CA SER A 110 -4.27 -5.86 7.12
C SER A 110 -3.21 -6.85 6.66
N GLY A 111 -1.95 -6.44 6.80
CA GLY A 111 -0.77 -7.22 6.48
C GLY A 111 0.05 -6.58 5.38
N GLU A 112 0.53 -5.38 5.63
CA GLU A 112 1.48 -4.70 4.76
C GLU A 112 2.60 -4.02 5.54
N ALA A 113 3.81 -4.02 4.97
CA ALA A 113 4.94 -3.25 5.48
C ALA A 113 5.30 -2.19 4.44
N ALA A 114 5.11 -0.91 4.79
CA ALA A 114 5.09 0.19 3.83
C ALA A 114 6.05 1.33 4.18
N CYS A 115 6.58 2.01 3.17
CA CYS A 115 7.29 3.27 3.33
C CYS A 115 7.11 4.18 2.11
N ALA A 116 7.38 5.47 2.28
CA ALA A 116 7.52 6.38 1.15
C ALA A 116 8.91 6.21 0.51
N PRO A 117 9.04 5.98 -0.80
CA PRO A 117 10.31 6.16 -1.51
C PRO A 117 10.87 7.57 -1.29
N VAL A 118 12.19 7.74 -1.32
CA VAL A 118 12.82 9.08 -1.29
C VAL A 118 12.41 9.81 -2.56
N GLU A 119 11.82 11.00 -2.41
CA GLU A 119 11.29 11.77 -3.53
C GLU A 119 12.38 12.03 -4.58
N GLY A 120 12.02 11.97 -5.85
CA GLY A 120 12.95 12.23 -6.95
C GLY A 120 13.91 11.09 -7.30
N THR A 121 13.91 9.98 -6.55
CA THR A 121 14.88 8.89 -6.75
C THR A 121 14.36 7.71 -7.56
N ALA A 122 13.04 7.57 -7.72
CA ALA A 122 12.49 6.47 -8.50
C ALA A 122 12.75 6.65 -10.00
N GLU A 123 13.26 5.61 -10.65
CA GLU A 123 13.63 5.60 -12.07
C GLU A 123 13.43 4.19 -12.64
N GLY A 124 12.82 4.10 -13.82
CA GLY A 124 12.65 2.83 -14.55
C GLY A 124 11.23 2.59 -15.05
N ILE A 125 10.85 1.32 -15.13
CA ILE A 125 9.54 0.85 -15.61
C ILE A 125 8.86 0.03 -14.52
N ALA A 126 7.61 0.37 -14.21
CA ALA A 126 6.75 -0.44 -13.36
C ALA A 126 5.60 -1.01 -14.18
N VAL A 127 5.48 -2.33 -14.23
CA VAL A 127 4.37 -3.04 -14.88
C VAL A 127 3.42 -3.53 -13.80
N ILE A 128 2.21 -2.96 -13.80
CA ILE A 128 1.14 -3.31 -12.87
C ILE A 128 0.33 -4.41 -13.54
N ASP A 129 0.41 -5.63 -13.02
CA ASP A 129 -0.12 -6.86 -13.63
C ASP A 129 -1.27 -7.49 -12.85
N ALA A 130 -1.73 -6.83 -11.79
CA ALA A 130 -2.72 -7.40 -10.88
C ALA A 130 -3.96 -6.52 -10.71
N ALA A 131 -3.80 -5.35 -10.10
CA ALA A 131 -4.91 -4.47 -9.75
C ALA A 131 -4.46 -3.02 -9.53
N MET A 132 -5.39 -2.09 -9.72
CA MET A 132 -5.19 -0.66 -9.49
C MET A 132 -6.35 -0.06 -8.70
N HIS A 133 -6.06 0.70 -7.64
CA HIS A 133 -7.07 1.37 -6.83
C HIS A 133 -7.94 2.30 -7.71
N GLU A 134 -9.25 2.33 -7.46
CA GLU A 134 -10.29 3.03 -8.25
C GLU A 134 -10.57 2.43 -9.66
N ILE A 135 -9.82 1.40 -10.07
CA ILE A 135 -10.04 0.67 -11.34
C ILE A 135 -10.48 -0.77 -11.07
N GLY A 136 -9.81 -1.47 -10.15
CA GLY A 136 -10.06 -2.87 -9.79
C GLY A 136 -9.01 -3.82 -10.35
N LEU A 137 -9.41 -5.08 -10.60
CA LEU A 137 -8.55 -6.09 -11.20
C LEU A 137 -8.29 -5.77 -12.68
N LEU A 138 -7.02 -5.89 -13.10
CA LEU A 138 -6.61 -5.59 -14.47
C LEU A 138 -6.82 -6.80 -15.38
N GLN A 139 -7.40 -6.58 -16.56
CA GLN A 139 -7.40 -7.57 -17.65
C GLN A 139 -6.12 -7.49 -18.47
N GLU A 140 -5.60 -6.27 -18.67
CA GLU A 140 -4.32 -5.99 -19.32
C GLU A 140 -3.40 -5.19 -18.40
N PRO A 141 -2.08 -5.41 -18.42
CA PRO A 141 -1.16 -4.66 -17.58
C PRO A 141 -1.15 -3.16 -17.89
N ILE A 142 -0.94 -2.35 -16.85
CA ILE A 142 -0.62 -0.93 -17.00
C ILE A 142 0.89 -0.77 -16.87
N VAL A 143 1.52 -0.14 -17.87
CA VAL A 143 2.96 0.14 -17.85
C VAL A 143 3.18 1.60 -17.50
N LEU A 144 3.93 1.83 -16.43
CA LEU A 144 4.29 3.14 -15.91
C LEU A 144 5.77 3.37 -16.14
N LYS A 145 6.10 4.41 -16.92
CA LYS A 145 7.48 4.91 -17.02
C LYS A 145 7.72 5.94 -15.95
N VAL A 146 8.71 5.69 -15.11
CA VAL A 146 9.04 6.52 -13.97
C VAL A 146 10.36 7.23 -14.22
N LYS A 147 10.36 8.55 -14.06
CA LYS A 147 11.57 9.37 -14.08
C LYS A 147 11.57 10.35 -12.93
N LYS A 148 12.70 10.45 -12.22
CA LYS A 148 12.86 11.40 -11.10
C LYS A 148 11.68 11.36 -10.12
N GLY A 149 11.29 10.16 -9.69
CA GLY A 149 10.22 9.96 -8.73
C GLY A 149 8.79 10.06 -9.27
N ASN A 150 8.58 10.39 -10.55
CA ASN A 150 7.24 10.63 -11.10
C ASN A 150 6.97 9.76 -12.33
N VAL A 151 5.72 9.34 -12.47
CA VAL A 151 5.22 8.71 -13.69
C VAL A 151 5.16 9.76 -14.80
N VAL A 152 5.91 9.55 -15.88
CA VAL A 152 5.97 10.45 -17.04
C VAL A 152 5.26 9.90 -18.27
N GLU A 153 4.94 8.61 -18.27
CA GLU A 153 4.25 7.93 -19.36
C GLU A 153 3.44 6.77 -18.78
N ILE A 154 2.20 6.63 -19.24
CA ILE A 154 1.30 5.53 -18.88
C ILE A 154 0.89 4.89 -20.19
N THR A 155 1.12 3.59 -20.36
CA THR A 155 0.72 2.83 -21.55
C THR A 155 -0.02 1.55 -21.15
N GLY A 156 -0.81 1.00 -22.08
CA GLY A 156 -1.70 -0.14 -21.85
C GLY A 156 -3.09 0.09 -22.47
N GLY A 157 -4.01 -0.83 -22.17
CA GLY A 157 -5.38 -0.85 -22.71
C GLY A 157 -6.36 0.10 -22.00
N VAL A 158 -7.59 -0.40 -21.79
CA VAL A 158 -8.71 0.37 -21.22
C VAL A 158 -8.40 0.86 -19.81
N GLU A 159 -7.82 0.01 -18.97
CA GLU A 159 -7.46 0.34 -17.59
C GLU A 159 -6.37 1.42 -17.52
N ALA A 160 -5.44 1.45 -18.48
CA ALA A 160 -4.45 2.52 -18.57
C ALA A 160 -5.10 3.86 -18.96
N ASN A 161 -6.13 3.86 -19.81
CA ASN A 161 -6.92 5.05 -20.13
C ASN A 161 -7.66 5.58 -18.89
N GLN A 162 -8.28 4.68 -18.12
CA GLN A 162 -8.99 5.05 -16.88
C GLN A 162 -8.03 5.68 -15.86
N LEU A 163 -6.81 5.14 -15.72
CA LEU A 163 -5.80 5.74 -14.85
C LEU A 163 -5.41 7.16 -15.31
N ARG A 164 -5.19 7.36 -16.62
CA ARG A 164 -4.90 8.70 -17.17
C ARG A 164 -6.02 9.69 -16.84
N GLU A 165 -7.28 9.31 -17.08
CA GLU A 165 -8.44 10.15 -16.79
C GLU A 165 -8.56 10.50 -15.30
N LEU A 166 -8.34 9.53 -14.40
CA LEU A 166 -8.34 9.76 -12.95
C LEU A 166 -7.28 10.78 -12.53
N LEU A 167 -6.05 10.64 -13.04
CA LEU A 167 -4.95 11.54 -12.73
C LEU A 167 -5.17 12.94 -13.30
N GLU A 168 -5.65 13.05 -14.54
CA GLU A 168 -6.00 14.32 -15.19
C GLU A 168 -7.12 15.04 -14.43
N THR A 169 -8.18 14.32 -14.06
CA THR A 169 -9.33 14.87 -13.32
C THR A 169 -8.95 15.33 -11.93
N SER A 170 -7.91 14.74 -11.31
CA SER A 170 -7.41 15.20 -10.01
C SER A 170 -6.89 16.65 -10.04
N GLY A 171 -6.42 17.11 -11.20
CA GLY A 171 -5.83 18.44 -11.40
C GLY A 171 -4.67 18.71 -10.44
N ASP A 172 -3.92 17.66 -10.06
CA ASP A 172 -2.83 17.71 -9.10
C ASP A 172 -1.60 17.03 -9.69
N SER A 173 -0.54 17.81 -9.96
CA SER A 173 0.71 17.29 -10.51
C SER A 173 1.39 16.27 -9.61
N ASN A 174 1.17 16.33 -8.29
CA ASN A 174 1.75 15.39 -7.35
C ASN A 174 1.07 14.02 -7.41
N SER A 175 -0.07 13.89 -8.11
CA SER A 175 -0.73 12.60 -8.32
C SER A 175 0.13 11.59 -9.09
N TYR A 176 1.17 12.05 -9.80
CA TYR A 176 2.08 11.19 -10.56
C TYR A 176 3.30 10.72 -9.75
N ASN A 177 3.48 11.21 -8.52
CA ASN A 177 4.60 10.84 -7.65
C ASN A 177 4.50 9.36 -7.21
N ILE A 178 5.62 8.64 -7.21
CA ILE A 178 5.69 7.32 -6.55
C ILE A 178 5.72 7.56 -5.03
N GLY A 179 4.54 7.43 -4.42
CA GLY A 179 4.28 7.82 -3.05
C GLY A 179 4.46 6.69 -2.02
N GLU A 180 4.32 5.44 -2.44
CA GLU A 180 4.44 4.29 -1.54
C GLU A 180 5.20 3.16 -2.23
N PHE A 181 5.94 2.42 -1.42
CA PHE A 181 6.37 1.06 -1.69
C PHE A 181 6.01 0.21 -0.49
N ALA A 182 5.40 -0.95 -0.73
CA ALA A 182 5.01 -1.85 0.33
C ALA A 182 5.06 -3.32 -0.07
N PHE A 183 5.32 -4.16 0.93
CA PHE A 183 5.20 -5.61 0.84
C PHE A 183 3.84 -6.06 1.35
N GLY A 184 3.17 -6.94 0.61
CA GLY A 184 2.06 -7.73 1.14
C GLY A 184 2.61 -8.89 1.97
N THR A 185 2.03 -9.11 3.15
CA THR A 185 2.55 -10.03 4.19
C THR A 185 1.51 -10.99 4.74
N ASN A 186 0.23 -10.81 4.43
CA ASN A 186 -0.85 -11.66 4.92
C ASN A 186 -0.97 -12.96 4.11
N PRO A 187 -0.72 -14.14 4.70
CA PRO A 187 -0.84 -15.42 3.98
C PRO A 187 -2.29 -15.82 3.70
N ALA A 188 -3.25 -15.35 4.51
CA ALA A 188 -4.67 -15.64 4.34
C ALA A 188 -5.33 -14.71 3.29
N ALA A 189 -4.70 -13.59 2.94
CA ALA A 189 -5.26 -12.64 1.98
C ALA A 189 -5.53 -13.28 0.61
N CYS A 190 -6.75 -13.04 0.14
CA CYS A 190 -7.27 -13.63 -1.09
C CYS A 190 -7.24 -12.63 -2.25
N VAL A 191 -7.10 -13.15 -3.47
CA VAL A 191 -7.33 -12.34 -4.67
C VAL A 191 -8.84 -12.21 -4.87
N VAL A 192 -9.37 -11.02 -4.61
CA VAL A 192 -10.79 -10.68 -4.76
C VAL A 192 -10.91 -9.36 -5.52
N HIS A 193 -12.13 -8.98 -5.93
CA HIS A 193 -12.39 -7.67 -6.55
C HIS A 193 -12.13 -6.46 -5.63
N ASN A 194 -11.70 -6.69 -4.38
CA ASN A 194 -11.33 -5.66 -3.44
C ASN A 194 -9.80 -5.48 -3.40
N VAL A 195 -9.32 -4.36 -3.95
CA VAL A 195 -7.91 -3.98 -3.96
C VAL A 195 -7.34 -3.88 -2.53
N GLN A 196 -8.14 -3.46 -1.55
CA GLN A 196 -7.71 -3.32 -0.15
C GLN A 196 -7.35 -4.67 0.49
N GLU A 197 -8.04 -5.74 0.10
CA GLU A 197 -7.71 -7.09 0.55
C GLU A 197 -6.48 -7.60 -0.20
N PHE A 198 -6.45 -7.42 -1.52
CA PHE A 198 -5.43 -7.98 -2.38
C PHE A 198 -4.03 -7.41 -2.09
N LYS A 199 -3.91 -6.10 -1.77
CA LYS A 199 -2.59 -5.49 -1.52
C LYS A 199 -1.83 -6.12 -0.35
N ASN A 200 -2.55 -6.69 0.61
CA ASN A 200 -1.97 -7.34 1.77
C ASN A 200 -1.43 -8.75 1.48
N LYS A 201 -1.62 -9.29 0.27
CA LYS A 201 -1.29 -10.68 -0.03
C LYS A 201 0.19 -10.98 0.12
N LEU A 202 0.52 -12.02 0.89
CA LEU A 202 1.91 -12.46 1.07
C LEU A 202 2.58 -12.73 -0.28
N GLY A 203 3.72 -12.08 -0.49
CA GLY A 203 4.55 -12.23 -1.68
C GLY A 203 4.25 -11.23 -2.79
N THR A 204 3.15 -10.49 -2.72
CA THR A 204 2.90 -9.36 -3.62
C THR A 204 3.63 -8.12 -3.12
N ILE A 205 3.76 -7.12 -3.99
CA ILE A 205 4.07 -5.75 -3.59
C ILE A 205 3.04 -4.82 -4.20
N HIS A 206 3.01 -3.60 -3.70
CA HIS A 206 2.42 -2.48 -4.42
C HIS A 206 3.30 -1.26 -4.35
N ILE A 207 3.12 -0.40 -5.34
CA ILE A 207 3.51 1.00 -5.29
C ILE A 207 2.25 1.84 -5.30
N ALA A 208 2.27 3.02 -4.68
CA ALA A 208 1.15 3.96 -4.80
C ALA A 208 1.55 5.21 -5.57
N LEU A 209 0.60 5.74 -6.34
CA LEU A 209 0.72 7.04 -6.99
C LEU A 209 0.10 8.12 -6.09
N GLY A 210 0.79 9.25 -5.92
CA GLY A 210 0.29 10.42 -5.20
C GLY A 210 0.90 10.62 -3.81
N ASN A 211 0.02 10.80 -2.83
CA ASN A 211 0.33 11.33 -1.50
C ASN A 211 1.12 10.34 -0.66
N ASN A 212 2.20 10.82 -0.03
CA ASN A 212 3.05 10.02 0.85
C ASN A 212 3.24 10.61 2.26
N LYS A 213 2.54 11.71 2.59
CA LYS A 213 2.59 12.33 3.93
C LYS A 213 2.28 11.36 5.08
N ASN A 214 1.38 10.40 4.85
CA ASN A 214 0.99 9.41 5.86
C ASN A 214 2.05 8.32 6.09
N LEU A 215 3.06 8.27 5.22
CA LEU A 215 4.18 7.32 5.27
C LEU A 215 5.49 8.06 5.57
N PHE A 216 5.40 9.20 6.28
CA PHE A 216 6.53 10.07 6.61
C PHE A 216 7.30 10.62 5.39
N GLY A 217 6.61 10.73 4.24
CA GLY A 217 7.09 11.41 3.04
C GLY A 217 6.86 12.92 3.05
N ASN A 218 7.34 13.58 2.00
CA ASN A 218 7.30 15.04 1.86
C ASN A 218 6.24 15.55 0.89
N THR A 219 5.65 14.67 0.09
CA THR A 219 4.70 15.00 -0.98
C THR A 219 3.26 14.87 -0.51
N PHE A 220 2.57 16.01 -0.48
CA PHE A 220 1.12 16.03 -0.39
C PHE A 220 0.51 15.88 -1.78
N SER A 221 -0.54 15.07 -1.90
CA SER A 221 -1.38 15.00 -3.11
C SER A 221 -2.84 14.73 -2.72
N LYS A 222 -3.76 15.08 -3.62
CA LYS A 222 -5.19 14.74 -3.50
C LYS A 222 -5.47 13.26 -3.72
N THR A 223 -4.55 12.53 -4.37
CA THR A 223 -4.70 11.12 -4.73
C THR A 223 -3.76 10.23 -3.92
N HIS A 224 -4.13 8.96 -3.80
CA HIS A 224 -3.29 7.88 -3.29
C HIS A 224 -3.82 6.58 -3.88
N LEU A 225 -3.19 6.11 -4.96
CA LEU A 225 -3.70 5.01 -5.78
C LEU A 225 -2.73 3.83 -5.74
N ASP A 226 -3.09 2.78 -4.99
CA ASP A 226 -2.33 1.54 -4.87
C ASP A 226 -2.34 0.74 -6.18
N ALA A 227 -1.16 0.32 -6.63
CA ALA A 227 -0.91 -0.42 -7.86
C ALA A 227 -0.16 -1.72 -7.54
N ILE A 228 -0.88 -2.84 -7.62
CA ILE A 228 -0.45 -4.15 -7.12
C ILE A 228 0.31 -4.93 -8.20
N MET A 229 1.39 -5.60 -7.79
CA MET A 229 2.21 -6.50 -8.61
C MET A 229 2.27 -7.90 -7.99
N LEU A 230 2.01 -8.94 -8.78
CA LEU A 230 1.79 -10.31 -8.27
C LEU A 230 3.06 -11.13 -8.04
N LYS A 231 4.02 -11.06 -8.97
CA LYS A 231 5.21 -11.91 -8.98
C LYS A 231 6.52 -11.11 -9.11
N PRO A 232 6.73 -10.11 -8.24
CA PRO A 232 7.97 -9.34 -8.28
C PRO A 232 9.14 -10.19 -7.77
N THR A 233 10.34 -9.91 -8.26
CA THR A 233 11.57 -10.13 -7.51
C THR A 233 12.00 -8.79 -6.95
N VAL A 234 12.18 -8.70 -5.63
CA VAL A 234 12.57 -7.49 -4.93
C VAL A 234 13.90 -7.71 -4.25
N SER A 235 14.85 -6.82 -4.50
CA SER A 235 16.09 -6.75 -3.75
C SER A 235 16.22 -5.43 -3.00
N ILE A 236 16.78 -5.50 -1.80
CA ILE A 236 17.15 -4.34 -0.99
C ILE A 236 18.66 -4.39 -0.77
N ASP A 237 19.35 -3.34 -1.23
CA ASP A 237 20.82 -3.26 -1.22
C ASP A 237 21.49 -4.48 -1.87
N GLY A 238 20.89 -4.98 -2.96
CA GLY A 238 21.34 -6.15 -3.72
C GLY A 238 21.02 -7.51 -3.09
N LYS A 239 20.43 -7.56 -1.89
CA LYS A 239 19.95 -8.80 -1.27
C LYS A 239 18.51 -9.07 -1.67
N VAL A 240 18.23 -10.23 -2.25
CA VAL A 240 16.86 -10.63 -2.62
C VAL A 240 16.04 -10.89 -1.36
N VAL A 241 14.88 -10.23 -1.26
CA VAL A 241 13.92 -10.35 -0.15
C VAL A 241 12.66 -11.09 -0.60
N ILE A 242 12.25 -10.89 -1.85
CA ILE A 242 11.19 -11.67 -2.52
C ILE A 242 11.75 -12.14 -3.86
N ASP A 243 11.57 -13.42 -4.18
CA ASP A 243 11.93 -14.00 -5.46
C ASP A 243 10.67 -14.51 -6.19
N LYS A 244 10.29 -13.87 -7.29
CA LYS A 244 9.11 -14.21 -8.12
C LYS A 244 7.83 -14.40 -7.30
N GLY A 245 7.58 -13.48 -6.38
CA GLY A 245 6.43 -13.49 -5.47
C GLY A 245 6.56 -14.46 -4.29
N LYS A 246 7.74 -15.02 -4.04
CA LYS A 246 8.01 -15.91 -2.89
C LYS A 246 8.94 -15.21 -1.89
N PRO A 247 8.53 -15.08 -0.62
CA PRO A 247 9.43 -14.63 0.44
C PRO A 247 10.72 -15.45 0.49
N VAL A 248 11.87 -14.78 0.60
CA VAL A 248 13.15 -15.44 0.88
C VAL A 248 13.32 -15.47 2.40
N THR A 249 13.47 -16.68 2.97
CA THR A 249 13.61 -16.90 4.42
C THR A 249 14.92 -16.37 4.98
#